data_AF-A0AAN5SGE6-F1
#
_entry.id   AF-A0AAN5SGE6-F1
#
_cell.length_a   1.000
_cell.length_b   1.000
_cell.length_c   1.000
_cell.angle_alpha   90.00
_cell.angle_beta   90.00
_cell.angle_gamma   90.00
#
_symmetry.space_group_name_H-M   'P 1'
#
loop_
_entity.id
_entity.type
_entity.pdbx_description
1 polymer ?
#
loop_
_entity_poly.entity_id
_entity_poly.type
_entity_poly.pdbx_seq_one_letter_code
_entity_poly.pdbx_strand_id
1 'polypeptide(L)' 'MNNKKGKDNDNEIDYGKLRICKAKTHYPVFLAVSEEEMEERMARAWERIQTDKAEKELMKKCEITY' A
#
# COMPACT_ATOMS: atom_id res chain seq x y z
N MET A 1 20.95 2.47 -36.76
CA MET A 1 20.53 3.60 -35.91
C MET A 1 19.66 3.02 -34.79
N ASN A 2 20.24 2.79 -33.62
CA ASN A 2 19.50 2.26 -32.47
C ASN A 2 18.71 3.41 -31.84
N ASN A 3 17.41 3.44 -32.11
CA ASN A 3 16.48 4.36 -31.48
C ASN A 3 16.55 4.16 -29.96
N LYS A 4 17.25 5.07 -29.28
CA LYS A 4 17.11 5.29 -27.85
C LYS A 4 15.65 5.66 -27.60
N LYS A 5 14.82 4.68 -27.26
CA LYS A 5 13.57 4.95 -26.55
C LYS A 5 13.99 5.61 -25.25
N GLY A 6 13.79 6.93 -25.17
CA GLY A 6 13.80 7.60 -23.88
C GLY A 6 12.85 6.82 -23.00
N LYS A 7 13.36 6.30 -21.88
CA LYS A 7 12.48 5.98 -20.76
C LYS A 7 11.94 7.33 -20.35
N ASP A 8 10.76 7.67 -20.85
CA ASP A 8 9.88 8.56 -20.12
C ASP A 8 9.88 7.96 -18.71
N ASN A 9 10.49 8.67 -17.77
CA ASN A 9 10.33 8.33 -16.36
C ASN A 9 8.86 8.66 -16.09
N ASP A 10 8.01 7.69 -16.42
CA ASP A 10 6.58 7.75 -16.26
C ASP A 10 6.34 8.26 -14.85
N ASN A 11 5.68 9.40 -14.75
CA ASN A 11 5.22 9.96 -13.48
C ASN A 11 4.15 9.00 -12.92
N GLU A 12 4.59 7.85 -12.43
CA GLU A 12 3.75 6.81 -11.89
C GLU A 12 3.06 7.40 -10.65
N ILE A 13 1.74 7.51 -10.72
CA ILE A 13 0.94 8.07 -9.64
C ILE A 13 0.94 7.05 -8.51
N ASP A 14 1.56 7.43 -7.39
CA ASP A 14 1.49 6.67 -6.15
C ASP A 14 0.09 6.82 -5.52
N TYR A 15 -0.81 5.92 -5.88
CA TYR A 15 -2.18 5.88 -5.35
C TYR A 15 -2.25 5.61 -3.84
N GLY A 16 -1.17 5.12 -3.21
CA GLY A 16 -1.12 4.92 -1.76
C GLY A 16 -1.20 6.25 -0.98
N LYS A 17 -0.74 7.34 -1.59
CA LYS A 17 -0.79 8.71 -1.05
C LYS A 17 -2.09 9.44 -1.35
N LEU A 18 -3.02 8.80 -2.03
CA LEU A 18 -4.29 9.37 -2.43
C LEU A 18 -5.45 8.67 -1.72
N ARG A 19 -6.57 9.40 -1.60
CA ARG A 19 -7.87 8.85 -1.19
C ARG A 19 -8.89 9.12 -2.26
N ILE A 20 -9.78 8.17 -2.48
CA ILE A 20 -10.92 8.36 -3.38
C ILE A 20 -11.91 9.32 -2.72
N CYS A 21 -12.30 10.36 -3.45
CA CYS A 21 -13.35 11.28 -3.04
C CYS A 21 -14.69 10.54 -2.98
N LYS A 22 -15.45 10.76 -1.90
CA LYS A 22 -16.78 10.15 -1.71
C LYS A 22 -17.88 10.76 -2.59
N ALA A 23 -17.59 11.86 -3.28
CA ALA A 23 -18.57 12.52 -4.13
C ALA A 23 -18.92 11.63 -5.33
N LYS A 24 -20.22 11.46 -5.60
CA LYS A 24 -20.70 10.78 -6.80
C LYS A 24 -20.44 11.66 -8.01
N THR A 25 -19.29 11.44 -8.64
CA THR A 25 -18.82 12.12 -9.83
C THR A 25 -18.76 11.11 -10.98
N HIS A 26 -18.89 11.57 -12.22
CA HIS A 26 -18.83 10.70 -13.39
C HIS A 26 -17.48 9.96 -13.49
N TYR A 27 -16.41 10.56 -13.01
CA TYR A 27 -15.07 9.98 -12.95
C TYR A 27 -14.55 9.99 -11.51
N PRO A 28 -13.82 8.96 -11.05
CA PRO A 28 -13.29 8.91 -9.70
C PRO A 28 -12.28 10.05 -9.49
N VAL A 29 -12.54 10.87 -8.48
CA VAL A 29 -11.64 11.96 -8.08
C VAL A 29 -10.76 11.46 -6.94
N PHE A 30 -9.45 11.65 -7.07
CA PHE A 30 -8.49 11.33 -6.03
C PHE A 30 -8.01 12.61 -5.34
N LEU A 31 -7.91 12.57 -4.01
CA LEU A 31 -7.44 13.68 -3.19
C LEU A 31 -6.17 13.28 -2.46
N ALA A 32 -5.26 14.22 -2.25
CA ALA A 32 -4.11 14.00 -1.39
C ALA A 32 -4.56 13.67 0.05
N VAL A 33 -3.85 12.73 0.65
CA VAL A 33 -4.02 12.35 2.06
C VAL A 33 -3.19 13.30 2.92
N SER A 34 -3.68 13.68 4.11
CA SER A 34 -2.88 14.47 5.06
C SER A 34 -1.77 13.60 5.67
N GLU A 35 -0.75 14.23 6.23
CA GLU A 35 0.34 13.52 6.93
C GLU A 35 -0.21 12.64 8.06
N GLU A 36 -1.11 13.18 8.88
CA GLU A 36 -1.80 12.45 9.96
C GLU A 36 -2.56 11.21 9.45
N GLU A 37 -3.34 11.33 8.36
CA GLU A 37 -4.08 10.18 7.81
C GLU A 37 -3.11 9.13 7.22
N MET A 38 -1.96 9.56 6.68
CA MET A 38 -0.93 8.64 6.21
C MET A 38 -0.26 7.88 7.35
N GLU A 39 0.05 8.55 8.46
CA GLU A 39 0.59 7.92 9.67
C GLU A 39 -0.37 6.89 10.25
N GLU A 40 -1.66 7.21 10.36
CA GLU A 40 -2.67 6.25 10.82
C GLU A 40 -2.75 5.01 9.92
N ARG A 41 -2.70 5.20 8.59
CA ARG A 41 -2.71 4.08 7.63
C ARG A 41 -1.48 3.20 7.81
N MET A 42 -0.30 3.80 7.99
CA MET A 42 0.93 3.04 8.22
C MET A 42 0.89 2.29 9.54
N ALA A 43 0.38 2.89 10.61
CA ALA A 43 0.23 2.24 11.91
C ALA A 43 -0.67 1.00 11.83
N ARG A 44 -1.85 1.12 11.18
CA ARG A 44 -2.76 -0.02 10.97
C ARG A 44 -2.13 -1.12 10.12
N ALA A 45 -1.40 -0.75 9.08
CA ALA A 45 -0.69 -1.73 8.24
C ALA A 45 0.40 -2.46 9.02
N TRP A 46 1.14 -1.73 9.86
CA TRP A 46 2.16 -2.29 10.73
C TRP A 46 1.59 -3.29 11.73
N GLU A 47 0.49 -2.95 12.40
CA GLU A 47 -0.20 -3.86 13.33
C GLU A 47 -0.58 -5.18 12.66
N ARG A 48 -1.13 -5.14 11.44
CA ARG A 48 -1.47 -6.35 10.66
C ARG A 48 -0.24 -7.19 10.34
N ILE A 49 0.87 -6.56 9.98
CA ILE A 49 2.12 -7.28 9.70
C ILE A 49 2.62 -7.99 10.96
N GLN A 50 2.49 -7.36 12.12
CA GLN A 50 2.87 -7.99 13.39
C GLN A 50 1.98 -9.17 13.74
N THR A 51 0.67 -9.06 13.55
CA THR A 51 -0.26 -10.19 13.79
C THR A 51 0.03 -11.36 12.87
N ASP A 52 0.19 -11.10 11.56
CA ASP A 52 0.50 -12.14 10.58
C ASP A 52 1.84 -12.84 10.88
N LYS A 53 2.81 -12.08 11.36
CA LYS A 53 4.10 -12.63 11.78
C LYS A 53 3.94 -13.52 13.00
N ALA A 54 3.19 -13.08 14.01
CA ALA A 54 2.93 -13.86 15.21
C ALA A 54 2.17 -15.16 14.90
N GLU A 55 1.16 -15.11 14.03
CA GLU A 55 0.42 -16.29 13.59
C GLU A 55 1.32 -17.29 12.85
N LYS A 56 2.18 -16.82 11.94
CA LYS A 56 3.16 -17.67 11.24
C LYS A 56 4.16 -18.31 12.19
N GLU A 57 4.65 -17.57 13.19
CA GLU A 57 5.55 -18.13 14.20
C GLU A 57 4.86 -19.19 15.07
N LEU A 58 3.58 -18.99 15.38
CA LEU A 58 2.78 -19.96 16.13
C LEU A 58 2.55 -21.24 15.30
N MET A 59 2.18 -21.12 14.03
CA MET A 59 2.05 -22.30 13.15
C MET A 59 3.34 -23.09 13.05
N LYS A 60 4.50 -22.42 12.87
CA LYS A 60 5.81 -23.09 12.85
C LYS A 60 6.08 -23.88 14.13
N LYS A 61 5.72 -23.35 15.30
CA LYS A 61 5.89 -24.08 16.58
C LYS A 61 5.00 -25.32 16.65
N CYS A 62 3.78 -25.24 16.12
CA CYS A 62 2.84 -26.36 16.08
C CYS A 62 3.19 -27.42 15.02
N GLU A 63 3.83 -27.04 13.91
CA GLU A 63 4.28 -27.98 12.87
C GLU A 63 5.47 -28.84 13.31
N ILE A 64 6.29 -28.38 14.27
CA ILE A 64 7.46 -29.12 14.79
C ILE A 64 7.06 -30.23 15.78
N THR A 65 5.80 -30.28 16.23
CA THR A 65 5.32 -31.24 17.25
C THR A 65 4.81 -32.59 16.71
N TYR A 66 5.08 -32.96 15.45
CA TYR A 66 4.75 -34.27 14.87
C TYR A 66 5.97 -35.08 14.45
#